data_AF-A0A9D9GMZ0-F1
#
_entry.id   AF-A0A9D9GMZ0-F1
#
_cell.length_a   1.000
_cell.length_b   1.000
_cell.length_c   1.000
_cell.angle_alpha   90.00
_cell.angle_beta   90.00
_cell.angle_gamma   90.00
#
_symmetry.space_group_name_H-M   'P 1'
#
loop_
_entity.id
_entity.type
_entity.pdbx_description
1 polymer ?
#
loop_
_entity_poly.entity_id
_entity_poly.type
_entity_poly.pdbx_seq_one_letter_code
_entity_poly.pdbx_strand_id
1 'polypeptide(L)'
;MRIRSILARLAAASLAAACAKEGIALTYINQDEQIEKYVSAQLGRIEGSRAENDAGVTRLVLSEGSGETLRPDGAVSFYYAGYVFTGDVSSSNLFATNNESVAAAAGWSGLSGEDRYAPRVVHLSDGTLVEGLRRGLAGVRPGEECIILFSGKLGYGKKAQGTIPAGSALAYYIWVIDIENK
;
A
#
# COMPACT_ATOMS: atom_id res chain seq x y z
N MET A 1 66.13 8.23 25.90
CA MET A 1 65.73 8.82 24.60
C MET A 1 64.54 8.03 24.05
N ARG A 2 63.38 8.70 23.95
CA ARG A 2 62.16 8.42 23.15
C ARG A 2 61.44 7.04 23.23
N ILE A 3 60.31 7.09 23.95
CA ILE A 3 59.05 6.33 23.77
C ILE A 3 58.59 6.32 22.30
N ARG A 4 58.07 5.19 21.79
CA ARG A 4 56.96 5.18 20.81
C ARG A 4 56.05 3.95 20.99
N SER A 5 54.90 4.22 21.59
CA SER A 5 53.66 3.44 21.59
C SER A 5 53.16 3.17 20.17
N ILE A 6 52.80 1.91 19.89
CA ILE A 6 52.04 1.55 18.69
C ILE A 6 50.56 1.61 19.06
N LEU A 7 49.89 2.67 18.57
CA LEU A 7 48.45 2.86 18.69
C LEU A 7 47.69 1.71 17.99
N ALA A 8 46.86 1.00 18.75
CA ALA A 8 45.75 0.23 18.22
C ALA A 8 44.75 1.19 17.54
N ARG A 9 44.59 1.08 16.23
CA ARG A 9 43.56 1.81 15.49
C ARG A 9 42.21 1.17 15.79
N LEU A 10 41.43 1.86 16.62
CA LEU A 10 40.04 1.56 16.94
C LEU A 10 39.19 1.67 15.67
N ALA A 11 38.59 0.55 15.24
CA ALA A 11 37.51 0.56 14.24
C ALA A 11 36.20 0.96 14.93
N ALA A 12 35.98 2.26 15.14
CA ALA A 12 34.75 2.79 15.70
C ALA A 12 33.91 3.43 14.58
N ALA A 13 33.19 2.61 13.81
CA ALA A 13 32.25 3.12 12.79
C ALA A 13 31.01 2.25 12.53
N SER A 14 30.72 1.21 13.33
CA SER A 14 29.70 0.21 12.97
C SER A 14 28.42 0.17 13.84
N LEU A 15 28.33 0.88 14.96
CA LEU A 15 27.19 0.70 15.88
C LEU A 15 25.92 1.47 15.49
N ALA A 16 26.04 2.70 14.97
CA ALA A 16 24.88 3.56 14.70
C ALA A 16 24.02 3.09 13.51
N ALA A 17 24.64 2.50 12.48
CA ALA A 17 23.92 2.00 11.30
C ALA A 17 23.13 0.71 11.59
N ALA A 18 23.60 -0.10 12.54
CA ALA A 18 22.91 -1.33 12.96
C ALA A 18 21.61 -1.02 13.71
N CYS A 19 21.64 -0.11 14.69
CA CYS A 19 20.44 0.30 15.41
C CYS A 19 19.37 0.94 14.51
N ALA A 20 19.77 1.76 13.52
CA ALA A 20 18.82 2.35 12.57
C ALA A 20 18.19 1.30 11.62
N LYS A 21 18.93 0.24 11.27
CA LYS A 21 18.44 -0.86 10.42
C LYS A 21 17.48 -1.78 11.19
N GLU A 22 17.76 -2.03 12.45
CA GLU A 22 16.89 -2.78 13.38
C GLU A 22 15.58 -2.04 13.64
N GLY A 23 15.62 -0.71 13.82
CA GLY A 23 14.42 0.10 14.05
C GLY A 23 13.43 0.12 12.88
N ILE A 24 13.93 0.19 11.63
CA ILE A 24 13.08 0.14 10.43
C ILE A 24 12.50 -1.26 10.22
N ALA A 25 13.28 -2.32 10.48
CA ALA A 25 12.79 -3.68 10.37
C ALA A 25 11.65 -3.96 11.37
N LEU A 26 11.80 -3.53 12.63
CA LEU A 26 10.75 -3.61 13.64
C LEU A 26 9.50 -2.79 13.25
N THR A 27 9.69 -1.63 12.63
CA THR A 27 8.58 -0.82 12.14
C THR A 27 7.73 -1.57 11.12
N TYR A 28 8.36 -2.23 10.14
CA TYR A 28 7.64 -3.00 9.13
C TYR A 28 6.95 -4.25 9.71
N ILE A 29 7.59 -4.93 10.67
CA ILE A 29 6.96 -6.05 11.39
C ILE A 29 5.69 -5.58 12.11
N ASN A 30 5.74 -4.46 12.82
CA ASN A 30 4.58 -3.91 13.51
C ASN A 30 3.45 -3.51 12.54
N GLN A 31 3.81 -2.99 11.35
CA GLN A 31 2.84 -2.68 10.30
C GLN A 31 2.16 -3.94 9.76
N ASP A 32 2.94 -4.98 9.49
CA ASP A 32 2.43 -6.27 9.01
C ASP A 32 1.46 -6.87 10.04
N GLU A 33 1.80 -6.83 11.35
CA GLU A 33 0.88 -7.26 12.43
C GLU A 33 -0.42 -6.43 12.49
N GLN A 34 -0.35 -5.12 12.27
CA GLN A 34 -1.56 -4.27 12.23
C GLN A 34 -2.44 -4.61 11.03
N ILE A 35 -1.84 -4.91 9.88
CA ILE A 35 -2.56 -5.34 8.67
C ILE A 35 -3.27 -6.66 8.95
N GLU A 36 -2.56 -7.65 9.51
CA GLU A 36 -3.15 -8.96 9.84
C GLU A 36 -4.33 -8.83 10.82
N LYS A 37 -4.19 -7.98 11.86
CA LYS A 37 -5.28 -7.71 12.81
C LYS A 37 -6.49 -7.07 12.13
N TYR A 38 -6.27 -6.08 11.28
CA TYR A 38 -7.35 -5.43 10.52
C TYR A 38 -8.06 -6.40 9.59
N VAL A 39 -7.30 -7.16 8.80
CA VAL A 39 -7.83 -8.15 7.84
C VAL A 39 -8.65 -9.21 8.58
N SER A 40 -8.12 -9.79 9.64
CA SER A 40 -8.83 -10.78 10.46
C SER A 40 -10.15 -10.24 11.01
N ALA A 41 -10.15 -8.97 11.44
CA ALA A 41 -11.34 -8.32 11.95
C ALA A 41 -12.39 -8.05 10.86
N GLN A 42 -11.99 -7.77 9.61
CA GLN A 42 -12.92 -7.61 8.49
C GLN A 42 -13.49 -8.95 8.03
N LEU A 43 -12.65 -9.99 7.93
CA LEU A 43 -13.09 -11.35 7.58
C LEU A 43 -14.15 -11.89 8.55
N GLY A 44 -14.07 -11.54 9.84
CA GLY A 44 -15.08 -11.90 10.83
C GLY A 44 -16.38 -11.07 10.78
N ARG A 45 -16.40 -9.96 10.04
CA ARG A 45 -17.54 -9.02 9.96
C ARG A 45 -18.26 -9.04 8.62
N ILE A 46 -17.54 -9.30 7.54
CA ILE A 46 -18.02 -9.18 6.17
C ILE A 46 -18.22 -10.59 5.62
N GLU A 47 -19.46 -11.01 5.51
CA GLU A 47 -19.83 -12.31 4.94
C GLU A 47 -19.35 -12.41 3.49
N GLY A 48 -18.78 -13.56 3.12
CA GLY A 48 -18.26 -13.79 1.77
C GLY A 48 -16.89 -13.15 1.48
N SER A 49 -16.35 -12.34 2.40
CA SER A 49 -15.01 -11.77 2.23
C SER A 49 -13.91 -12.82 2.37
N ARG A 50 -12.78 -12.59 1.70
CA ARG A 50 -11.60 -13.47 1.71
C ARG A 50 -10.32 -12.67 1.58
N ALA A 51 -9.22 -13.22 2.07
CA ALA A 51 -7.91 -12.59 1.96
C ALA A 51 -6.97 -13.44 1.10
N GLU A 52 -6.26 -12.80 0.18
CA GLU A 52 -5.16 -13.37 -0.58
C GLU A 52 -3.86 -12.68 -0.17
N ASN A 53 -2.79 -13.45 -0.05
CA ASN A 53 -1.48 -12.91 0.32
C ASN A 53 -0.48 -13.24 -0.79
N ASP A 54 0.21 -12.22 -1.27
CA ASP A 54 1.32 -12.36 -2.21
C ASP A 54 2.53 -11.53 -1.73
N ALA A 55 3.56 -12.24 -1.28
CA ALA A 55 4.88 -11.69 -0.96
C ALA A 55 4.87 -10.38 -0.12
N GLY A 56 4.03 -10.34 0.91
CA GLY A 56 3.90 -9.21 1.85
C GLY A 56 2.81 -8.19 1.49
N VAL A 57 1.99 -8.48 0.48
CA VAL A 57 0.77 -7.74 0.16
C VAL A 57 -0.44 -8.59 0.49
N THR A 58 -1.41 -8.01 1.18
CA THR A 58 -2.71 -8.65 1.41
C THR A 58 -3.77 -7.96 0.56
N ARG A 59 -4.46 -8.72 -0.29
CA ARG A 59 -5.70 -8.31 -0.93
C ARG A 59 -6.87 -8.90 -0.16
N LEU A 60 -7.58 -8.06 0.57
CA LEU A 60 -8.85 -8.39 1.21
C LEU A 60 -9.97 -8.14 0.20
N VAL A 61 -10.49 -9.21 -0.41
CA VAL A 61 -11.64 -9.17 -1.30
C VAL A 61 -12.92 -9.06 -0.47
N LEU A 62 -13.65 -7.97 -0.66
CA LEU A 62 -14.90 -7.66 0.04
C LEU A 62 -16.12 -8.14 -0.75
N SER A 63 -16.06 -8.01 -2.08
CA SER A 63 -17.03 -8.56 -3.01
C SER A 63 -16.30 -9.18 -4.19
N GLU A 64 -16.69 -10.40 -4.56
CA GLU A 64 -16.06 -11.12 -5.67
C GLU A 64 -16.47 -10.50 -7.00
N GLY A 65 -15.48 -10.27 -7.87
CA GLY A 65 -15.75 -9.95 -9.27
C GLY A 65 -16.10 -11.20 -10.10
N SER A 66 -16.18 -11.06 -11.41
CA SER A 66 -16.46 -12.19 -12.30
C SER A 66 -15.62 -12.14 -13.57
N GLY A 67 -15.55 -13.26 -14.30
CA GLY A 67 -14.75 -13.36 -15.51
C GLY A 67 -13.29 -13.70 -15.25
N GLU A 68 -12.42 -13.44 -16.22
CA GLU A 68 -10.99 -13.72 -16.11
C GLU A 68 -10.29 -12.82 -15.09
N THR A 69 -9.15 -13.27 -14.58
CA THR A 69 -8.29 -12.47 -13.72
C THR A 69 -7.35 -11.59 -14.55
N LEU A 70 -6.97 -10.43 -14.02
CA LEU A 70 -6.00 -9.52 -14.63
C LEU A 70 -4.63 -10.20 -14.80
N ARG A 71 -4.10 -10.23 -16.02
CA ARG A 71 -2.79 -10.79 -16.37
C ARG A 71 -1.67 -9.76 -16.16
N PRO A 72 -0.40 -10.20 -15.98
CA PRO A 72 0.74 -9.30 -15.73
C PRO A 72 1.01 -8.22 -16.78
N ASP A 73 0.50 -8.39 -18.01
CA ASP A 73 0.63 -7.46 -19.14
C ASP A 73 -0.67 -6.69 -19.44
N GLY A 74 -1.73 -6.93 -18.65
CA GLY A 74 -3.03 -6.30 -18.80
C GLY A 74 -3.12 -4.89 -18.24
N ALA A 75 -4.27 -4.27 -18.48
CA ALA A 75 -4.70 -3.01 -17.91
C ALA A 75 -5.92 -3.21 -17.00
N VAL A 76 -6.09 -2.33 -16.02
CA VAL A 76 -7.26 -2.31 -15.14
C VAL A 76 -7.78 -0.89 -15.00
N SER A 77 -9.10 -0.75 -15.05
CA SER A 77 -9.83 0.49 -14.79
C SER A 77 -10.53 0.38 -13.43
N PHE A 78 -10.31 1.35 -12.53
CA PHE A 78 -10.88 1.31 -11.19
C PHE A 78 -11.13 2.68 -10.56
N TYR A 79 -12.04 2.72 -9.59
CA TYR A 79 -12.03 3.76 -8.56
C TYR A 79 -11.17 3.33 -7.40
N TYR A 80 -10.56 4.30 -6.70
CA TYR A 80 -9.79 4.04 -5.51
C TYR A 80 -9.94 5.10 -4.44
N ALA A 81 -9.65 4.69 -3.21
CA ALA A 81 -9.32 5.55 -2.10
C ALA A 81 -8.04 5.02 -1.42
N GLY A 82 -7.05 5.88 -1.27
CA GLY A 82 -5.74 5.57 -0.68
C GLY A 82 -5.60 6.17 0.72
N TYR A 83 -5.11 5.36 1.66
CA TYR A 83 -4.99 5.70 3.07
C TYR A 83 -3.58 5.44 3.61
N VAL A 84 -3.10 6.32 4.48
CA VAL A 84 -1.94 6.06 5.32
C VAL A 84 -2.39 5.12 6.42
N PHE A 85 -2.03 3.84 6.32
CA PHE A 85 -2.60 2.82 7.18
C PHE A 85 -1.93 2.81 8.55
N THR A 86 -2.74 3.01 9.59
CA THR A 86 -2.32 3.01 11.01
C THR A 86 -3.11 2.03 11.87
N GLY A 87 -3.81 1.08 11.24
CA GLY A 87 -4.69 0.10 11.89
C GLY A 87 -6.16 0.22 11.48
N ASP A 88 -6.53 1.27 10.77
CA ASP A 88 -7.89 1.53 10.27
C ASP A 88 -7.87 2.21 8.90
N VAL A 89 -9.04 2.24 8.26
CA VAL A 89 -9.31 2.94 7.00
C VAL A 89 -10.44 3.93 7.29
N SER A 90 -10.16 5.23 7.26
CA SER A 90 -11.12 6.28 7.61
C SER A 90 -10.83 7.60 6.89
N SER A 91 -11.78 8.55 6.92
CA SER A 91 -11.55 9.87 6.34
C SER A 91 -10.37 10.62 6.95
N SER A 92 -9.96 10.26 8.17
CA SER A 92 -8.86 10.91 8.89
C SER A 92 -7.47 10.60 8.31
N ASN A 93 -7.32 9.45 7.64
CA ASN A 93 -6.06 9.00 7.07
C ASN A 93 -6.09 8.85 5.55
N LEU A 94 -7.16 9.34 4.90
CA LEU A 94 -7.28 9.43 3.44
C LEU A 94 -6.27 10.43 2.88
N PHE A 95 -5.49 10.03 1.87
CA PHE A 95 -4.54 10.92 1.18
C PHE A 95 -4.88 11.15 -0.30
N ALA A 96 -5.65 10.25 -0.93
CA ALA A 96 -6.06 10.40 -2.33
C ALA A 96 -7.33 9.58 -2.62
N THR A 97 -8.18 10.06 -3.51
CA THR A 97 -9.32 9.31 -4.03
C THR A 97 -9.78 9.91 -5.36
N ASN A 98 -10.26 9.07 -6.27
CA ASN A 98 -11.08 9.47 -7.41
C ASN A 98 -12.55 9.00 -7.26
N ASN A 99 -12.90 8.43 -6.11
CA ASN A 99 -14.28 8.08 -5.78
C ASN A 99 -14.98 9.29 -5.13
N GLU A 100 -16.01 9.81 -5.80
CA GLU A 100 -16.75 11.01 -5.38
C GLU A 100 -17.43 10.83 -4.02
N SER A 101 -18.04 9.67 -3.77
CA SER A 101 -18.70 9.37 -2.49
C SER A 101 -17.70 9.36 -1.34
N VAL A 102 -16.51 8.79 -1.54
CA VAL A 102 -15.43 8.82 -0.53
C VAL A 102 -14.93 10.25 -0.31
N ALA A 103 -14.74 11.02 -1.39
CA ALA A 103 -14.32 12.41 -1.28
C ALA A 103 -15.34 13.26 -0.51
N ALA A 104 -16.63 13.12 -0.83
CA ALA A 104 -17.71 13.81 -0.13
C ALA A 104 -17.77 13.44 1.36
N ALA A 105 -17.63 12.15 1.69
CA ALA A 105 -17.58 11.66 3.07
C ALA A 105 -16.34 12.17 3.85
N ALA A 106 -15.26 12.53 3.16
CA ALA A 106 -14.08 13.17 3.74
C ALA A 106 -14.18 14.70 3.80
N GLY A 107 -15.29 15.29 3.34
CA GLY A 107 -15.44 16.74 3.24
C GLY A 107 -14.60 17.37 2.11
N TRP A 108 -14.13 16.58 1.15
CA TRP A 108 -13.35 17.02 -0.01
C TRP A 108 -14.25 17.38 -1.19
N SER A 109 -15.40 18.02 -0.92
CA SER A 109 -16.36 18.43 -1.95
C SER A 109 -15.89 19.68 -2.70
N GLY A 110 -16.43 19.89 -3.91
CA GLY A 110 -16.18 21.11 -4.69
C GLY A 110 -14.80 21.20 -5.36
N LEU A 111 -14.04 20.11 -5.40
CA LEU A 111 -12.77 20.05 -6.10
C LEU A 111 -13.01 20.10 -7.63
N SER A 112 -12.43 21.09 -8.35
CA SER A 112 -12.60 21.31 -9.79
C SER A 112 -11.60 20.55 -10.70
N GLY A 113 -12.08 19.96 -11.80
CA GLY A 113 -11.26 19.28 -12.81
C GLY A 113 -12.03 18.14 -13.49
N GLU A 114 -12.02 18.10 -14.82
CA GLU A 114 -12.89 17.21 -15.63
C GLU A 114 -12.67 15.72 -15.34
N ASP A 115 -11.44 15.32 -14.98
CA ASP A 115 -11.08 13.91 -14.78
C ASP A 115 -10.94 13.47 -13.31
N ARG A 116 -11.27 14.34 -12.33
CA ARG A 116 -11.01 14.02 -10.91
C ARG A 116 -11.74 12.76 -10.44
N TYR A 117 -12.96 12.57 -10.92
CA TYR A 117 -13.82 11.43 -10.57
C TYR A 117 -13.97 10.44 -11.74
N ALA A 118 -13.02 10.45 -12.68
CA ALA A 118 -12.95 9.42 -13.71
C ALA A 118 -12.23 8.18 -13.15
N PRO A 119 -12.61 6.96 -13.59
CA PRO A 119 -11.85 5.75 -13.28
C PRO A 119 -10.39 5.91 -13.69
N ARG A 120 -9.49 5.41 -12.85
CA ARG A 120 -8.07 5.38 -13.14
C ARG A 120 -7.79 4.13 -13.97
N VAL A 121 -7.16 4.33 -15.12
CA VAL A 121 -6.64 3.22 -15.94
C VAL A 121 -5.14 3.09 -15.71
N VAL A 122 -4.68 1.88 -15.40
CA VAL A 122 -3.25 1.57 -15.23
C VAL A 122 -2.90 0.24 -15.90
N HIS A 123 -1.68 0.15 -16.43
CA HIS A 123 -1.09 -1.12 -16.85
C HIS A 123 -0.26 -1.69 -15.71
N LEU A 124 -0.28 -3.01 -15.50
CA LEU A 124 0.57 -3.63 -14.47
C LEU A 124 2.08 -3.53 -14.78
N SER A 125 2.44 -3.26 -16.03
CA SER A 125 3.79 -2.95 -16.47
C SER A 125 4.22 -1.50 -16.19
N ASP A 126 3.31 -0.65 -15.70
CA ASP A 126 3.61 0.73 -15.33
C ASP A 126 4.54 0.77 -14.11
N GLY A 127 5.79 1.17 -14.35
CA GLY A 127 6.82 1.31 -13.32
C GLY A 127 6.59 2.46 -12.33
N THR A 128 5.54 3.26 -12.50
CA THR A 128 5.16 4.32 -11.56
C THR A 128 4.29 3.83 -10.41
N LEU A 129 3.68 2.65 -10.52
CA LEU A 129 2.95 2.03 -9.43
C LEU A 129 3.91 1.58 -8.32
N VAL A 130 3.58 1.90 -7.08
CA VAL A 130 4.28 1.31 -5.94
C VAL A 130 4.10 -0.22 -5.96
N GLU A 131 5.14 -0.94 -5.60
CA GLU A 131 5.22 -2.39 -5.75
C GLU A 131 4.05 -3.12 -5.08
N GLY A 132 3.65 -2.67 -3.90
CA GLY A 132 2.54 -3.24 -3.16
C GLY A 132 1.21 -3.15 -3.90
N LEU A 133 0.92 -2.00 -4.50
CA LEU A 133 -0.30 -1.79 -5.27
C LEU A 133 -0.28 -2.61 -6.57
N ARG A 134 0.86 -2.63 -7.27
CA ARG A 134 1.04 -3.42 -8.49
C ARG A 134 0.79 -4.91 -8.26
N ARG A 135 1.33 -5.47 -7.18
CA ARG A 135 1.10 -6.88 -6.78
C ARG A 135 -0.35 -7.11 -6.36
N GLY A 136 -0.91 -6.23 -5.55
CA GLY A 136 -2.30 -6.37 -5.09
C GLY A 136 -3.32 -6.25 -6.23
N LEU A 137 -3.02 -5.51 -7.29
CA LEU A 137 -3.88 -5.46 -8.49
C LEU A 137 -3.73 -6.71 -9.36
N ALA A 138 -2.60 -7.42 -9.31
CA ALA A 138 -2.41 -8.62 -10.12
C ALA A 138 -3.44 -9.69 -9.76
N GLY A 139 -4.20 -10.15 -10.75
CA GLY A 139 -5.22 -11.17 -10.57
C GLY A 139 -6.60 -10.69 -10.09
N VAL A 140 -6.84 -9.38 -9.97
CA VAL A 140 -8.21 -8.87 -9.70
C VAL A 140 -9.15 -9.26 -10.85
N ARG A 141 -10.46 -9.24 -10.59
CA ARG A 141 -11.51 -9.46 -11.60
C ARG A 141 -12.34 -8.20 -11.86
N PRO A 142 -12.96 -8.06 -13.05
CA PRO A 142 -14.02 -7.08 -13.29
C PRO A 142 -15.11 -7.14 -12.22
N GLY A 143 -15.50 -5.97 -11.69
CA GLY A 143 -16.50 -5.85 -10.63
C GLY A 143 -16.02 -6.24 -9.23
N GLU A 144 -14.75 -6.62 -9.05
CA GLU A 144 -14.20 -6.92 -7.73
C GLU A 144 -14.11 -5.65 -6.88
N GLU A 145 -14.46 -5.80 -5.61
CA GLU A 145 -14.29 -4.77 -4.60
C GLU A 145 -13.32 -5.29 -3.54
N CYS A 146 -12.19 -4.62 -3.35
CA CYS A 146 -11.15 -5.12 -2.45
C CYS A 146 -10.35 -4.01 -1.77
N ILE A 147 -9.67 -4.35 -0.68
CA ILE A 147 -8.68 -3.51 -0.02
C ILE A 147 -7.32 -4.17 -0.17
N ILE A 148 -6.38 -3.45 -0.78
CA ILE A 148 -4.98 -3.88 -0.93
C ILE A 148 -4.16 -3.21 0.18
N LEU A 149 -3.57 -4.00 1.07
CA LEU A 149 -2.77 -3.55 2.21
C LEU A 149 -1.33 -4.05 2.13
N PHE A 150 -0.38 -3.18 2.47
CA PHE A 150 1.04 -3.53 2.53
C PHE A 150 1.83 -2.54 3.39
N SER A 151 2.94 -3.02 3.99
CA SER A 151 3.84 -2.17 4.77
C SER A 151 4.65 -1.20 3.90
N GLY A 152 5.24 -0.19 4.54
CA GLY A 152 6.02 0.83 3.85
C GLY A 152 7.23 0.30 3.06
N LYS A 153 7.65 -0.95 3.33
CA LYS A 153 8.64 -1.68 2.54
C LYS A 153 8.23 -1.85 1.07
N LEU A 154 6.95 -2.03 0.79
CA LEU A 154 6.38 -2.20 -0.55
C LEU A 154 5.70 -0.92 -1.08
N GLY A 155 5.70 0.14 -0.27
CA GLY A 155 5.25 1.49 -0.64
C GLY A 155 6.41 2.42 -1.02
N TYR A 156 6.41 3.63 -0.46
CA TYR A 156 7.42 4.66 -0.76
C TYR A 156 8.75 4.49 0.01
N GLY A 157 8.89 3.43 0.82
CA GLY A 157 10.12 3.12 1.53
C GLY A 157 10.55 4.25 2.45
N LYS A 158 11.83 4.63 2.42
CA LYS A 158 12.40 5.67 3.30
C LYS A 158 12.14 7.11 2.85
N LYS A 159 11.33 7.32 1.80
CA LYS A 159 11.02 8.65 1.26
C LYS A 159 9.57 9.00 1.56
N ALA A 160 9.34 10.25 1.94
CA ALA A 160 7.99 10.81 1.97
C ALA A 160 7.51 11.10 0.54
N GLN A 161 6.20 11.04 0.33
CA GLN A 161 5.56 11.35 -0.96
C GLN A 161 4.34 12.24 -0.72
N GLY A 162 4.45 13.53 -1.06
CA GLY A 162 3.39 14.50 -0.77
C GLY A 162 3.09 14.53 0.73
N THR A 163 1.85 14.20 1.11
CA THR A 163 1.39 14.11 2.50
C THR A 163 1.68 12.76 3.17
N ILE A 164 2.20 11.78 2.43
CA ILE A 164 2.50 10.43 2.93
C ILE A 164 3.88 10.43 3.60
N PRO A 165 3.97 10.15 4.91
CA PRO A 165 5.25 10.07 5.60
C PRO A 165 6.15 8.94 5.08
N ALA A 166 7.46 9.08 5.32
CA ALA A 166 8.42 8.03 5.01
C ALA A 166 8.10 6.77 5.85
N GLY A 167 8.14 5.60 5.20
CA GLY A 167 7.98 4.30 5.84
C GLY A 167 6.54 3.93 6.16
N SER A 168 5.55 4.72 5.76
CA SER A 168 4.13 4.44 6.01
C SER A 168 3.64 3.16 5.32
N ALA A 169 2.91 2.33 6.08
CA ALA A 169 2.03 1.32 5.49
C ALA A 169 0.89 2.03 4.74
N LEU A 170 0.38 1.37 3.70
CA LEU A 170 -0.68 1.91 2.85
C LEU A 170 -1.81 0.90 2.73
N ALA A 171 -3.03 1.42 2.62
CA ALA A 171 -4.20 0.67 2.22
C ALA A 171 -4.83 1.37 1.01
N TYR A 172 -5.21 0.60 -0.01
CA TYR A 172 -5.95 1.08 -1.17
C TYR A 172 -7.26 0.32 -1.26
N TYR A 173 -8.37 1.02 -1.03
CA TYR A 173 -9.70 0.51 -1.33
C TYR A 173 -9.95 0.68 -2.81
N ILE A 174 -10.16 -0.41 -3.55
CA ILE A 174 -10.32 -0.47 -4.99
C ILE A 174 -11.72 -0.98 -5.34
N TRP A 175 -12.37 -0.30 -6.28
CA TRP A 175 -13.55 -0.78 -6.99
C TRP A 175 -13.17 -0.99 -8.45
N VAL A 176 -12.99 -2.25 -8.84
CA VAL A 176 -12.61 -2.61 -10.21
C VAL A 176 -13.81 -2.44 -11.12
N ILE A 177 -13.65 -1.60 -12.14
CA ILE A 177 -14.65 -1.41 -13.18
C ILE A 177 -14.50 -2.49 -14.25
N ASP A 178 -13.29 -2.60 -14.81
CA ASP A 178 -13.03 -3.55 -15.90
C ASP A 178 -11.53 -3.87 -16.00
N ILE A 179 -11.20 -4.93 -16.74
CA ILE A 179 -9.83 -5.32 -17.10
C ILE A 179 -9.69 -5.49 -18.61
N GLU A 180 -8.49 -5.22 -19.12
CA GLU A 180 -8.12 -5.50 -20.51
C GLU A 180 -6.87 -6.38 -20.51
N ASN A 181 -7.06 -7.66 -20.81
CA ASN A 181 -5.96 -8.59 -21.03
C ASN A 181 -5.59 -8.60 -22.52
N LYS A 182 -4.29 -8.55 -22.83
CA LYS A 182 -3.80 -8.74 -24.19
C LYS A 182 -3.71 -10.23 -24.56
#